data_AF-A0A1B7THD8-F1
#
_entry.id   AF-A0A1B7THD8-F1
#
_cell.length_a   1.000
_cell.length_b   1.000
_cell.length_c   1.000
_cell.angle_alpha   90.00
_cell.angle_beta   90.00
_cell.angle_gamma   90.00
#
_symmetry.space_group_name_H-M   'P 1'
#
loop_
_entity.id
_entity.type
_entity.pdbx_description
1 polymer ?
#
loop_
_entity_poly.entity_id
_entity_poly.type
_entity_poly.pdbx_seq_one_letter_code
_entity_poly.pdbx_strand_id
1 'polypeptide(L)'
;MPKYIYKKKTKNWLFFQNKQEDLIPQSHIAHYDLNTLHSTEDAALNKEQVLILTPMQTFHIEYWNNLLQLSYPRELIEIGFIIPRNKNGDETLKNLEREIKKIQTDKKESRFKKITILRQEQESDSFNALGEKDRHSLEVQKERRSKMALSRNQLLFSTIGPYTSWVLWMDADIVETPTSLIQDMTFHNKPVVSANVFQRYFNEDEKKDAIRPYDFNNWAESSLGLQLASKMGEDEIIVEGYAELATYRLLMAHSYKATDSPSETMELDGVGGGCTLVKAEVHRDGAMFPTFPFYHLIETEGFAKMAKRLGYAVYGLPNYLVYHIEE
;
A
#
# COMPACT_ATOMS: atom_id res chain seq x y z
N MET A 1 -1.49 -25.09 3.66
CA MET A 1 -2.20 -24.17 2.76
C MET A 1 -2.76 -24.95 1.60
N PRO A 2 -4.06 -24.89 1.31
CA PRO A 2 -4.58 -25.41 0.05
C PRO A 2 -3.93 -24.64 -1.10
N LYS A 3 -3.19 -25.34 -1.96
CA LYS A 3 -2.62 -24.77 -3.19
C LYS A 3 -3.73 -24.60 -4.19
N TYR A 4 -4.12 -23.36 -4.45
CA TYR A 4 -4.98 -23.04 -5.58
C TYR A 4 -4.16 -23.13 -6.87
N ILE A 5 -4.59 -23.94 -7.84
CA ILE A 5 -3.96 -24.02 -9.17
C ILE A 5 -5.05 -23.73 -10.20
N TYR A 6 -5.09 -22.50 -10.72
CA TYR A 6 -5.80 -22.23 -11.97
C TYR A 6 -5.04 -22.95 -13.09
N LYS A 7 -5.42 -24.18 -13.46
CA LYS A 7 -4.82 -24.83 -14.62
C LYS A 7 -5.12 -23.99 -15.87
N LYS A 8 -4.08 -23.74 -16.67
CA LYS A 8 -4.17 -23.26 -18.06
C LYS A 8 -5.26 -24.07 -18.77
N LYS A 9 -6.20 -23.43 -19.46
CA LYS A 9 -7.26 -24.09 -20.25
C LYS A 9 -6.63 -25.08 -21.25
N THR A 10 -6.49 -26.34 -20.86
CA THR A 10 -6.17 -27.45 -21.78
C THR A 10 -7.48 -28.03 -22.31
N LYS A 11 -7.53 -28.22 -23.63
CA LYS A 11 -8.70 -28.60 -24.43
C LYS A 11 -9.17 -30.06 -24.24
N ASN A 12 -9.27 -30.58 -23.02
CA ASN A 12 -9.85 -31.91 -22.78
C ASN A 12 -10.95 -31.83 -21.72
N TRP A 13 -12.19 -31.76 -22.21
CA TRP A 13 -13.45 -31.56 -21.47
C TRP A 13 -13.88 -32.78 -20.62
N LEU A 14 -13.27 -33.95 -20.77
CA LEU A 14 -13.91 -35.18 -20.27
C LEU A 14 -13.68 -35.56 -18.80
N PHE A 15 -12.77 -34.93 -18.04
CA PHE A 15 -12.57 -35.30 -16.63
C PHE A 15 -12.02 -34.16 -15.76
N PHE A 16 -12.87 -33.22 -15.32
CA PHE A 16 -12.59 -32.42 -14.12
C PHE A 16 -13.90 -32.02 -13.41
N GLN A 17 -14.20 -32.67 -12.28
CA GLN A 17 -15.01 -32.04 -11.23
C GLN A 17 -14.11 -31.05 -10.49
N ASN A 18 -13.99 -29.82 -11.02
CA ASN A 18 -13.47 -28.68 -10.26
C ASN A 18 -14.61 -28.09 -9.43
N LYS A 19 -15.05 -28.83 -8.41
CA LYS A 19 -15.82 -28.26 -7.30
C LYS A 19 -15.07 -28.60 -6.03
N GLN A 20 -14.32 -27.64 -5.50
CA GLN A 20 -14.16 -27.59 -4.07
C GLN A 20 -15.42 -26.89 -3.57
N GLU A 21 -16.26 -27.61 -2.84
CA GLU A 21 -17.33 -26.99 -2.07
C GLU A 21 -16.66 -25.97 -1.16
N ASP A 22 -17.18 -24.74 -1.13
CA ASP A 22 -16.86 -23.85 -0.03
C ASP A 22 -17.10 -24.66 1.25
N LEU A 23 -16.08 -24.78 2.10
CA LEU A 23 -16.28 -25.21 3.47
C LEU A 23 -17.05 -24.07 4.16
N ILE A 24 -18.33 -23.96 3.85
CA ILE A 24 -19.33 -23.22 4.61
C ILE A 24 -19.89 -24.29 5.55
N PRO A 25 -19.48 -24.31 6.83
CA PRO A 25 -20.17 -25.15 7.80
C PRO A 25 -21.66 -24.85 7.74
N GLN A 26 -22.49 -25.89 7.82
CA GLN A 26 -23.94 -25.90 7.51
C GLN A 26 -24.84 -24.91 8.30
N SER A 27 -24.29 -23.90 9.01
CA SER A 27 -25.04 -22.96 9.87
C SER A 27 -24.51 -21.52 9.96
N HIS A 28 -23.77 -20.96 8.98
CA HIS A 28 -23.15 -19.64 9.15
C HIS A 28 -23.87 -18.46 8.48
N ILE A 29 -24.93 -17.96 9.11
CA ILE A 29 -25.28 -16.53 8.95
C ILE A 29 -24.31 -15.74 9.84
N ALA A 30 -23.57 -14.79 9.26
CA ALA A 30 -22.69 -13.88 10.00
C ALA A 30 -23.29 -12.48 9.97
N HIS A 31 -23.49 -11.89 11.16
CA HIS A 31 -24.04 -10.55 11.32
C HIS A 31 -22.93 -9.60 11.74
N TYR A 32 -22.84 -8.47 11.05
CA TYR A 32 -21.91 -7.38 11.37
C TYR A 32 -22.68 -6.07 11.28
N ASP A 33 -22.74 -5.32 12.38
CA ASP A 33 -23.21 -3.93 12.36
C ASP A 33 -22.00 -3.02 12.22
N LEU A 34 -21.82 -2.46 11.02
CA LEU A 34 -20.66 -1.63 10.70
C LEU A 34 -20.62 -0.32 11.52
N ASN A 35 -21.76 0.14 12.09
CA ASN A 35 -21.76 1.30 12.98
C ASN A 35 -21.11 1.01 14.34
N THR A 36 -20.99 -0.27 14.70
CA THR A 36 -20.31 -0.72 15.94
C THR A 36 -18.84 -1.08 15.69
N LEU A 37 -18.39 -1.04 14.44
CA LEU A 37 -16.99 -1.28 14.07
C LEU A 37 -16.22 0.03 14.19
N HIS A 38 -15.36 0.12 15.19
CA HIS A 38 -14.61 1.33 15.49
C HIS A 38 -13.16 1.25 15.01
N SER A 39 -12.61 2.42 14.73
CA SER A 39 -11.20 2.67 14.43
C SER A 39 -10.73 3.82 15.31
N THR A 40 -9.98 3.51 16.37
CA THR A 40 -9.66 4.44 17.47
C THR A 40 -8.14 4.56 17.71
N GLU A 41 -7.74 5.50 18.58
CA GLU A 41 -6.35 5.68 18.99
C GLU A 41 -5.75 4.48 19.75
N ASP A 42 -6.58 3.77 20.51
CA ASP A 42 -6.20 2.62 21.33
C ASP A 42 -6.45 1.29 20.61
N ALA A 43 -6.13 1.22 19.31
CA ALA A 43 -6.50 0.12 18.42
C ALA A 43 -6.17 -1.28 18.97
N ALA A 44 -4.95 -1.46 19.51
CA ALA A 44 -4.52 -2.73 20.07
C ALA A 44 -5.32 -3.14 21.32
N LEU A 45 -5.62 -2.19 22.21
CA LEU A 45 -6.42 -2.43 23.43
C LEU A 45 -7.86 -2.78 23.07
N ASN A 46 -8.41 -2.10 22.07
CA ASN A 46 -9.77 -2.31 21.56
C ASN A 46 -9.88 -3.52 20.62
N LYS A 47 -8.79 -4.28 20.40
CA LYS A 47 -8.73 -5.46 19.55
C LYS A 47 -9.16 -5.19 18.10
N GLU A 48 -8.83 -4.01 17.61
CA GLU A 48 -9.16 -3.58 16.25
C GLU A 48 -8.32 -4.35 15.24
N GLN A 49 -8.94 -4.81 14.15
CA GLN A 49 -8.23 -5.62 13.17
C GLN A 49 -7.58 -4.77 12.09
N VAL A 50 -6.35 -5.13 11.77
CA VAL A 50 -5.50 -4.42 10.81
C VAL A 50 -5.24 -5.32 9.62
N LEU A 51 -5.55 -4.82 8.42
CA LEU A 51 -5.25 -5.47 7.16
C LEU A 51 -4.03 -4.77 6.53
N ILE A 52 -2.89 -5.46 6.47
CA ILE A 52 -1.67 -4.96 5.84
C ILE A 52 -1.68 -5.38 4.37
N LEU A 53 -1.59 -4.43 3.45
CA LEU A 53 -1.67 -4.65 2.01
C LEU A 53 -0.39 -4.26 1.30
N THR A 54 0.16 -5.20 0.53
CA THR A 54 1.46 -5.05 -0.12
C THR A 54 1.42 -5.56 -1.56
N PRO A 55 1.36 -4.65 -2.55
CA PRO A 55 1.74 -4.97 -3.92
C PRO A 55 3.22 -5.34 -3.95
N MET A 56 3.55 -6.54 -4.43
CA MET A 56 4.90 -7.08 -4.32
C MET A 56 5.41 -7.54 -5.69
N GLN A 57 6.33 -6.77 -6.27
CA GLN A 57 7.05 -7.18 -7.48
C GLN A 57 8.25 -8.05 -7.13
N THR A 58 9.04 -7.63 -6.14
CA THR A 58 10.25 -8.29 -5.64
C THR A 58 10.08 -8.60 -4.17
N PHE A 59 10.55 -9.78 -3.74
CA PHE A 59 10.55 -10.17 -2.34
C PHE A 59 11.88 -9.74 -1.69
N HIS A 60 11.80 -8.87 -0.68
CA HIS A 60 12.93 -8.49 0.17
C HIS A 60 12.79 -9.19 1.53
N ILE A 61 13.87 -9.83 1.99
CA ILE A 61 13.84 -10.53 3.28
C ILE A 61 13.82 -9.54 4.44
N GLU A 62 14.39 -8.35 4.24
CA GLU A 62 14.42 -7.24 5.16
C GLU A 62 13.01 -6.69 5.41
N TYR A 63 12.21 -6.50 4.36
CA TYR A 63 10.78 -6.18 4.46
C TYR A 63 10.02 -7.23 5.30
N TRP A 64 10.26 -8.52 5.02
CA TRP A 64 9.59 -9.60 5.76
C TRP A 64 10.01 -9.62 7.23
N ASN A 65 11.30 -9.43 7.53
CA ASN A 65 11.81 -9.36 8.89
C ASN A 65 11.26 -8.14 9.65
N ASN A 66 11.17 -6.98 8.99
CA ASN A 66 10.53 -5.78 9.53
C ASN A 66 9.07 -6.05 9.90
N LEU A 67 8.29 -6.68 9.01
CA LEU A 67 6.92 -7.09 9.27
C LEU A 67 6.78 -8.03 10.47
N LEU A 68 7.72 -8.96 10.66
CA LEU A 68 7.72 -9.89 11.80
C LEU A 68 8.05 -9.21 13.13
N GLN A 69 8.73 -8.06 13.11
CA GLN A 69 9.11 -7.31 14.31
C GLN A 69 8.00 -6.38 14.82
N LEU A 70 6.93 -6.18 14.03
CA LEU A 70 5.78 -5.41 14.48
C LEU A 70 5.20 -5.99 15.77
N SER A 71 4.98 -5.10 16.74
CA SER A 71 4.52 -5.42 18.09
C SER A 71 3.01 -5.53 18.21
N TYR A 72 2.27 -5.13 17.17
CA TYR A 72 0.81 -5.27 17.14
C TYR A 72 0.41 -6.76 17.20
N PRO A 73 -0.63 -7.15 17.97
CA PRO A 73 -0.96 -8.56 18.17
C PRO A 73 -1.26 -9.28 16.86
N ARG A 74 -0.52 -10.37 16.58
CA ARG A 74 -0.57 -11.07 15.28
C ARG A 74 -1.94 -11.68 14.97
N GLU A 75 -2.70 -12.04 16.00
CA GLU A 75 -4.08 -12.52 15.90
C GLU A 75 -5.07 -11.44 15.42
N LEU A 76 -4.66 -10.16 15.40
CA LEU A 76 -5.43 -9.04 14.88
C LEU A 76 -4.95 -8.58 13.50
N ILE A 77 -3.88 -9.18 12.97
CA ILE A 77 -3.28 -8.81 11.69
C ILE A 77 -3.67 -9.81 10.61
N GLU A 78 -4.29 -9.30 9.54
CA GLU A 78 -4.41 -9.98 8.27
C GLU A 78 -3.44 -9.37 7.25
N ILE A 79 -2.87 -10.17 6.36
CA ILE A 79 -1.94 -9.69 5.34
C ILE A 79 -2.44 -10.07 3.95
N GLY A 80 -2.47 -9.10 3.05
CA GLY A 80 -2.75 -9.29 1.63
C GLY A 80 -1.51 -8.98 0.79
N PHE A 81 -1.12 -9.92 -0.07
CA PHE A 81 -0.12 -9.71 -1.11
C PHE A 81 -0.74 -9.79 -2.50
N ILE A 82 -0.31 -8.97 -3.44
CA ILE A 82 -0.60 -9.15 -4.86
C ILE A 82 0.69 -9.15 -5.68
N ILE A 83 0.88 -10.19 -6.49
CA ILE A 83 2.13 -10.45 -7.21
C ILE A 83 1.87 -10.48 -8.73
N PRO A 84 2.73 -9.86 -9.55
CA PRO A 84 2.59 -9.87 -11.00
C PRO A 84 2.72 -11.26 -11.61
N ARG A 85 2.11 -11.43 -12.79
CA ARG A 85 2.23 -12.65 -13.60
C ARG A 85 3.36 -12.53 -14.62
N ASN A 86 4.59 -12.62 -14.14
CA ASN A 86 5.80 -12.71 -14.95
C ASN A 86 6.87 -13.56 -14.24
N LYS A 87 8.02 -13.77 -14.91
CA LYS A 87 9.12 -14.60 -14.38
C LYS A 87 9.64 -14.11 -13.02
N ASN A 88 9.75 -12.79 -12.84
CA ASN A 88 10.15 -12.18 -11.57
C ASN A 88 9.11 -12.45 -10.46
N GLY A 89 7.83 -12.27 -10.77
CA GLY A 89 6.73 -12.54 -9.85
C GLY A 89 6.64 -14.02 -9.43
N ASP A 90 6.99 -14.96 -10.30
CA ASP A 90 7.07 -16.39 -9.93
C ASP A 90 8.17 -16.67 -8.89
N GLU A 91 9.31 -16.01 -9.01
CA GLU A 91 10.41 -16.11 -8.04
C GLU A 91 10.03 -15.44 -6.71
N THR A 92 9.49 -14.23 -6.76
CA THR A 92 8.93 -13.50 -5.62
C THR A 92 7.91 -14.35 -4.87
N LEU A 93 6.94 -14.95 -5.56
CA LEU A 93 5.94 -15.83 -4.96
C LEU A 93 6.60 -17.03 -4.24
N LYS A 94 7.56 -17.69 -4.89
CA LYS A 94 8.25 -18.86 -4.32
C LYS A 94 9.01 -18.49 -3.04
N ASN A 95 9.65 -17.33 -3.00
CA ASN A 95 10.40 -16.87 -1.83
C ASN A 95 9.44 -16.46 -0.70
N LEU A 96 8.38 -15.70 -1.02
CA LEU A 96 7.35 -15.32 -0.07
C LEU A 96 6.66 -16.55 0.56
N GLU A 97 6.21 -17.52 -0.24
CA GLU A 97 5.56 -18.74 0.25
C GLU A 97 6.47 -19.55 1.19
N ARG A 98 7.78 -19.56 0.94
CA ARG A 98 8.76 -20.24 1.79
C ARG A 98 8.78 -19.62 3.18
N GLU A 99 8.86 -18.30 3.27
CA GLU A 99 8.93 -17.59 4.54
C GLU A 99 7.60 -17.60 5.28
N ILE A 100 6.47 -17.43 4.58
CA ILE A 100 5.15 -17.57 5.20
C ILE A 100 4.97 -18.97 5.79
N LYS A 101 5.38 -20.02 5.06
CA LYS A 101 5.25 -21.40 5.56
C LYS A 101 5.99 -21.59 6.89
N LYS A 102 7.19 -21.02 7.06
CA LYS A 102 7.92 -21.10 8.33
C LYS A 102 7.08 -20.53 9.47
N ILE A 103 6.59 -19.31 9.33
CA ILE A 103 5.85 -18.59 10.39
C ILE A 103 4.48 -19.23 10.67
N GLN A 104 3.74 -19.59 9.62
CA GLN A 104 2.38 -20.15 9.77
C GLN A 104 2.37 -21.59 10.28
N THR A 105 3.53 -22.28 10.29
CA THR A 105 3.69 -23.62 10.90
C THR A 105 4.34 -23.59 12.27
N ASP A 106 4.83 -22.44 12.72
CA ASP A 106 5.39 -22.23 14.06
C ASP A 106 4.28 -22.21 15.13
N LYS A 107 4.61 -21.84 16.36
CA LYS A 107 3.69 -21.65 17.48
C LYS A 107 2.48 -20.79 17.09
N LYS A 108 1.30 -21.11 17.65
CA LYS A 108 0.03 -20.48 17.27
C LYS A 108 0.07 -18.96 17.47
N GLU A 109 0.73 -18.52 18.53
CA GLU A 109 0.92 -17.12 18.92
C GLU A 109 1.82 -16.36 17.93
N SER A 110 2.63 -17.08 17.15
CA SER A 110 3.48 -16.49 16.12
C SER A 110 2.76 -16.28 14.78
N ARG A 111 1.54 -16.78 14.62
CA ARG A 111 0.83 -16.81 13.35
C ARG A 111 0.02 -15.54 13.15
N PHE A 112 0.10 -14.96 11.95
CA PHE A 112 -0.87 -13.97 11.51
C PHE A 112 -2.26 -14.61 11.37
N LYS A 113 -3.31 -13.84 11.67
CA LYS A 113 -4.70 -14.32 11.63
C LYS A 113 -5.08 -14.92 10.28
N LYS A 114 -4.71 -14.24 9.18
CA LYS A 114 -4.97 -14.68 7.81
C LYS A 114 -3.92 -14.08 6.87
N ILE A 115 -3.47 -14.86 5.89
CA ILE A 115 -2.64 -14.36 4.80
C ILE A 115 -3.29 -14.74 3.48
N THR A 116 -3.47 -13.76 2.60
CA THR A 116 -4.03 -13.92 1.26
C THR A 116 -2.96 -13.53 0.24
N ILE A 117 -2.69 -14.40 -0.72
CA ILE A 117 -1.77 -14.11 -1.83
C ILE A 117 -2.56 -14.15 -3.13
N LEU A 118 -2.57 -13.03 -3.83
CA LEU A 118 -3.21 -12.87 -5.13
C LEU A 118 -2.17 -12.80 -6.23
N ARG A 119 -2.58 -13.22 -7.43
CA ARG A 119 -1.83 -13.04 -8.66
C ARG A 119 -2.63 -12.08 -9.53
N GLN A 120 -1.98 -11.03 -10.04
CA GLN A 120 -2.61 -10.06 -10.95
C GLN A 120 -3.35 -10.78 -12.08
N GLU A 121 -4.49 -10.24 -12.50
CA GLU A 121 -5.32 -10.89 -13.54
C GLU A 121 -4.67 -10.85 -14.93
N GLN A 122 -3.93 -9.79 -15.24
CA GLN A 122 -3.29 -9.59 -16.54
C GLN A 122 -1.79 -9.95 -16.50
N GLU A 123 -1.25 -10.48 -17.60
CA GLU A 123 0.20 -10.69 -17.77
C GLU A 123 0.88 -9.32 -17.85
N SER A 124 1.82 -9.07 -16.93
CA SER A 124 2.49 -7.79 -16.75
C SER A 124 3.76 -7.64 -17.61
N ASP A 125 3.90 -8.45 -18.66
CA ASP A 125 5.10 -8.53 -19.51
C ASP A 125 5.34 -7.27 -20.37
N SER A 126 4.52 -6.22 -20.25
CA SER A 126 4.45 -5.12 -21.22
C SER A 126 5.44 -3.96 -21.03
N PHE A 127 6.33 -3.94 -20.04
CA PHE A 127 7.19 -2.75 -19.81
C PHE A 127 8.70 -2.96 -19.68
N ASN A 128 9.17 -4.19 -19.46
CA ASN A 128 10.62 -4.42 -19.43
C ASN A 128 11.27 -4.35 -20.84
N ALA A 129 10.47 -4.15 -21.90
CA ALA A 129 10.91 -4.08 -23.30
C ALA A 129 11.06 -2.65 -23.85
N LEU A 130 10.71 -1.60 -23.09
CA LEU A 130 10.89 -0.21 -23.51
C LEU A 130 12.17 0.36 -22.90
N GLY A 131 13.05 0.89 -23.75
CA GLY A 131 14.35 1.46 -23.36
C GLY A 131 14.19 2.67 -22.44
N GLU A 132 15.24 2.98 -21.66
CA GLU A 132 15.24 4.09 -20.68
C GLU A 132 14.72 5.41 -21.23
N LYS A 133 14.95 5.71 -22.52
CA LYS A 133 14.48 6.96 -23.15
C LYS A 133 12.96 7.05 -23.32
N ASP A 134 12.23 5.94 -23.42
CA ASP A 134 10.77 5.92 -23.54
C ASP A 134 10.06 5.86 -22.18
N ARG A 135 10.79 5.58 -21.08
CA ARG A 135 10.24 5.50 -19.71
C ARG A 135 9.82 6.86 -19.14
N HIS A 136 10.30 7.95 -19.73
CA HIS A 136 10.07 9.30 -19.25
C HIS A 136 8.85 9.99 -19.88
N SER A 137 8.17 9.37 -20.86
CA SER A 137 6.94 9.98 -21.39
C SER A 137 5.82 9.92 -20.34
N LEU A 138 5.05 11.01 -20.25
CA LEU A 138 3.87 11.12 -19.38
C LEU A 138 2.88 9.96 -19.59
N GLU A 139 2.76 9.46 -20.83
CA GLU A 139 1.88 8.35 -21.19
C GLU A 139 2.32 7.01 -20.56
N VAL A 140 3.61 6.68 -20.61
CA VAL A 140 4.15 5.44 -20.01
C VAL A 140 3.96 5.46 -18.49
N GLN A 141 4.15 6.61 -17.87
CA GLN A 141 3.88 6.77 -16.44
C GLN A 141 2.41 6.62 -16.08
N LYS A 142 1.51 7.24 -16.88
CA LYS A 142 0.07 7.09 -16.70
C LYS A 142 -0.33 5.62 -16.73
N GLU A 143 0.15 4.87 -17.70
CA GLU A 143 -0.15 3.44 -17.82
C GLU A 143 0.46 2.63 -16.65
N ARG A 144 1.70 2.92 -16.23
CA ARG A 144 2.33 2.27 -15.07
C ARG A 144 1.52 2.51 -13.79
N ARG A 145 1.16 3.76 -13.48
CA ARG A 145 0.37 4.10 -12.30
C ARG A 145 -1.05 3.54 -12.38
N SER A 146 -1.65 3.50 -13.56
CA SER A 146 -2.95 2.84 -13.78
C SER A 146 -2.89 1.33 -13.43
N LYS A 147 -1.86 0.60 -13.87
CA LYS A 147 -1.67 -0.82 -13.51
C LYS A 147 -1.41 -1.03 -12.02
N MET A 148 -0.66 -0.13 -11.38
CA MET A 148 -0.46 -0.14 -9.92
C MET A 148 -1.78 0.09 -9.18
N ALA A 149 -2.56 1.10 -9.59
CA ALA A 149 -3.88 1.39 -9.04
C ALA A 149 -4.82 0.19 -9.14
N LEU A 150 -4.85 -0.48 -10.31
CA LEU A 150 -5.63 -1.69 -10.51
C LEU A 150 -5.21 -2.81 -9.54
N SER A 151 -3.91 -2.99 -9.35
CA SER A 151 -3.37 -4.01 -8.44
C SER A 151 -3.75 -3.73 -6.99
N ARG A 152 -3.64 -2.48 -6.54
CA ARG A 152 -4.08 -2.06 -5.21
C ARG A 152 -5.58 -2.30 -5.03
N ASN A 153 -6.40 -1.92 -6.00
CA ASN A 153 -7.84 -2.16 -5.95
C ASN A 153 -8.19 -3.66 -5.89
N GLN A 154 -7.62 -4.49 -6.77
CA GLN A 154 -7.84 -5.94 -6.77
C GLN A 154 -7.49 -6.56 -5.41
N LEU A 155 -6.36 -6.13 -4.82
CA LEU A 155 -5.94 -6.58 -3.52
C LEU A 155 -6.90 -6.15 -2.41
N LEU A 156 -7.21 -4.85 -2.35
CA LEU A 156 -8.11 -4.27 -1.35
C LEU A 156 -9.49 -4.95 -1.37
N PHE A 157 -10.17 -4.94 -2.51
CA PHE A 157 -11.54 -5.45 -2.62
C PHE A 157 -11.65 -6.95 -2.37
N SER A 158 -10.57 -7.70 -2.60
CA SER A 158 -10.54 -9.15 -2.37
C SER A 158 -10.20 -9.55 -0.93
N THR A 159 -9.73 -8.60 -0.11
CA THR A 159 -9.19 -8.90 1.23
C THR A 159 -9.83 -8.11 2.36
N ILE A 160 -10.38 -6.92 2.12
CA ILE A 160 -11.11 -6.15 3.14
C ILE A 160 -12.35 -6.92 3.60
N GLY A 161 -12.51 -7.04 4.92
CA GLY A 161 -13.61 -7.78 5.55
C GLY A 161 -14.57 -6.87 6.33
N PRO A 162 -15.72 -7.42 6.76
CA PRO A 162 -16.71 -6.68 7.57
C PRO A 162 -16.26 -6.45 9.02
N TYR A 163 -15.06 -6.91 9.39
CA TYR A 163 -14.45 -6.79 10.71
C TYR A 163 -13.14 -5.98 10.70
N THR A 164 -12.71 -5.49 9.53
CA THR A 164 -11.46 -4.75 9.37
C THR A 164 -11.65 -3.31 9.86
N SER A 165 -10.88 -2.88 10.86
CA SER A 165 -10.91 -1.49 11.37
C SER A 165 -9.90 -0.61 10.64
N TRP A 166 -8.75 -1.16 10.27
CA TRP A 166 -7.65 -0.42 9.67
C TRP A 166 -7.08 -1.16 8.45
N VAL A 167 -6.65 -0.39 7.47
CA VAL A 167 -5.89 -0.86 6.30
C VAL A 167 -4.56 -0.13 6.29
N LEU A 168 -3.46 -0.87 6.39
CA LEU A 168 -2.11 -0.34 6.26
C LEU A 168 -1.57 -0.69 4.87
N TRP A 169 -1.42 0.31 4.01
CA TRP A 169 -0.67 0.19 2.78
C TRP A 169 0.83 0.25 3.10
N MET A 170 1.54 -0.81 2.78
CA MET A 170 2.99 -0.88 2.98
C MET A 170 3.64 -1.51 1.75
N ASP A 171 4.43 -0.72 1.01
CA ASP A 171 5.12 -1.19 -0.18
C ASP A 171 6.24 -2.20 0.21
N ALA A 172 6.54 -3.12 -0.70
CA ALA A 172 7.39 -4.30 -0.44
C ALA A 172 8.87 -3.99 -0.23
N ASP A 173 9.26 -2.74 -0.45
CA ASP A 173 10.59 -2.17 -0.35
C ASP A 173 10.77 -1.30 0.91
N ILE A 174 9.74 -1.18 1.76
CA ILE A 174 9.87 -0.59 3.11
C ILE A 174 10.47 -1.62 4.07
N VAL A 175 11.79 -1.51 4.27
CA VAL A 175 12.60 -2.51 4.98
C VAL A 175 12.84 -2.19 6.45
N GLU A 176 12.50 -0.98 6.91
CA GLU A 176 12.68 -0.59 8.31
C GLU A 176 11.57 0.37 8.76
N THR A 177 10.95 0.03 9.88
CA THR A 177 9.92 0.82 10.58
C THR A 177 10.10 0.68 12.09
N PRO A 178 9.63 1.63 12.92
CA PRO A 178 9.51 1.37 14.36
C PRO A 178 8.64 0.14 14.63
N THR A 179 8.99 -0.68 15.62
CA THR A 179 8.23 -1.90 15.94
C THR A 179 6.81 -1.62 16.42
N SER A 180 6.55 -0.41 16.89
CA SER A 180 5.24 0.11 17.27
C SER A 180 4.47 0.77 16.12
N LEU A 181 4.90 0.59 14.86
CA LEU A 181 4.34 1.27 13.67
C LEU A 181 2.82 1.43 13.67
N ILE A 182 2.09 0.34 13.88
CA ILE A 182 0.63 0.35 13.82
C ILE A 182 0.06 1.15 14.99
N GLN A 183 0.58 0.95 16.21
CA GLN A 183 0.16 1.69 17.40
C GLN A 183 0.47 3.18 17.24
N ASP A 184 1.66 3.53 16.77
CA ASP A 184 2.10 4.90 16.58
C ASP A 184 1.22 5.62 15.55
N MET A 185 0.89 4.96 14.42
CA MET A 185 0.03 5.56 13.40
C MET A 185 -1.44 5.61 13.81
N THR A 186 -1.97 4.58 14.49
CA THR A 186 -3.37 4.56 14.97
C THR A 186 -3.61 5.59 16.07
N PHE A 187 -2.61 5.87 16.93
CA PHE A 187 -2.66 6.90 17.97
C PHE A 187 -3.11 8.28 17.45
N HIS A 188 -2.78 8.62 16.21
CA HIS A 188 -3.21 9.90 15.61
C HIS A 188 -4.71 9.98 15.31
N ASN A 189 -5.41 8.83 15.30
CA ASN A 189 -6.85 8.71 15.09
C ASN A 189 -7.35 9.44 13.82
N LYS A 190 -6.52 9.47 12.77
CA LYS A 190 -6.84 10.13 11.49
C LYS A 190 -7.47 9.14 10.51
N PRO A 191 -8.38 9.60 9.63
CA PRO A 191 -8.96 8.75 8.58
C PRO A 191 -7.92 8.26 7.57
N VAL A 192 -6.96 9.10 7.19
CA VAL A 192 -5.80 8.74 6.36
C VAL A 192 -4.57 9.42 6.95
N VAL A 193 -3.50 8.67 7.19
CA VAL A 193 -2.21 9.18 7.67
C VAL A 193 -1.03 8.46 7.01
N SER A 194 -0.11 9.21 6.40
CA SER A 194 1.12 8.66 5.80
C SER A 194 2.35 8.95 6.65
N ALA A 195 3.22 7.94 6.81
CA ALA A 195 4.57 8.15 7.32
C ALA A 195 5.46 8.85 6.27
N ASN A 196 6.59 9.41 6.70
CA ASN A 196 7.56 10.02 5.79
C ASN A 196 8.62 9.01 5.37
N VAL A 197 8.70 8.72 4.06
CA VAL A 197 9.57 7.66 3.54
C VAL A 197 10.92 8.23 3.16
N PHE A 198 11.95 7.75 3.85
CA PHE A 198 13.36 8.09 3.65
C PHE A 198 14.11 6.86 3.15
N GLN A 199 15.37 7.04 2.78
CA GLN A 199 16.28 5.97 2.42
C GLN A 199 17.58 6.16 3.19
N ARG A 200 18.11 5.08 3.77
CA ARG A 200 19.47 5.07 4.34
C ARG A 200 20.48 4.89 3.21
N TYR A 201 21.62 5.56 3.32
CA TYR A 201 22.74 5.37 2.39
C TYR A 201 24.07 5.70 3.06
N PHE A 202 25.17 5.15 2.53
CA PHE A 202 26.51 5.54 2.98
C PHE A 202 26.97 6.81 2.23
N ASN A 203 27.24 7.89 2.97
CA ASN A 203 27.81 9.10 2.39
C ASN A 203 29.33 8.95 2.25
N GLU A 204 29.82 8.76 1.02
CA GLU A 204 31.25 8.59 0.72
C GLU A 204 32.10 9.82 1.06
N ASP A 205 31.55 11.04 0.93
CA ASP A 205 32.29 12.27 1.21
C ASP A 205 32.52 12.45 2.71
N GLU A 206 31.51 12.12 3.51
CA GLU A 206 31.53 12.25 4.98
C GLU A 206 31.96 10.93 5.68
N LYS A 207 32.10 9.84 4.93
CA LYS A 207 32.40 8.47 5.40
C LYS A 207 31.51 8.03 6.56
N LYS A 208 30.21 8.28 6.46
CA LYS A 208 29.23 7.95 7.50
C LYS A 208 27.88 7.58 6.91
N ASP A 209 27.12 6.80 7.66
CA ASP A 209 25.72 6.52 7.34
C ASP A 209 24.90 7.82 7.39
N ALA A 210 24.05 8.01 6.40
CA ALA A 210 23.19 9.17 6.24
C ALA A 210 21.78 8.73 5.80
N ILE A 211 20.85 9.68 5.78
CA ILE A 211 19.46 9.49 5.33
C ILE A 211 19.11 10.55 4.29
N ARG A 212 18.30 10.19 3.30
CA ARG A 212 17.77 11.11 2.28
C ARG A 212 16.27 10.92 2.07
N PRO A 213 15.54 11.99 1.70
CA PRO A 213 14.13 11.85 1.31
C PRO A 213 13.98 10.91 0.11
N TYR A 214 12.95 10.06 0.10
CA TYR A 214 12.70 9.11 -0.99
C TYR A 214 11.35 9.33 -1.67
N ASP A 215 10.25 9.33 -0.90
CA ASP A 215 8.90 9.48 -1.45
C ASP A 215 8.45 10.94 -1.54
N PHE A 216 8.22 11.42 -2.76
CA PHE A 216 7.72 12.76 -3.06
C PHE A 216 6.22 12.82 -3.36
N ASN A 217 5.48 11.70 -3.25
CA ASN A 217 4.03 11.66 -3.48
C ASN A 217 3.21 12.11 -2.27
N ASN A 218 3.86 12.37 -1.13
CA ASN A 218 3.24 12.97 0.04
C ASN A 218 3.39 14.49 -0.02
N TRP A 219 2.30 15.20 -0.31
CA TRP A 219 2.34 16.65 -0.49
C TRP A 219 1.02 17.35 -0.13
N ALA A 220 1.14 18.63 0.24
CA ALA A 220 0.01 19.55 0.37
C ALA A 220 -0.16 20.37 -0.92
N GLU A 221 -1.41 20.59 -1.33
CA GLU A 221 -1.74 21.27 -2.58
C GLU A 221 -1.33 22.75 -2.53
N SER A 222 -0.99 23.30 -3.70
CA SER A 222 -0.66 24.72 -3.85
C SER A 222 -1.69 25.44 -4.73
N SER A 223 -1.82 26.77 -4.54
CA SER A 223 -2.67 27.58 -5.41
C SER A 223 -2.24 27.53 -6.88
N LEU A 224 -0.93 27.38 -7.12
CA LEU A 224 -0.38 27.28 -8.48
C LEU A 224 -0.61 25.89 -9.08
N GLY A 225 -0.55 24.83 -8.27
CA GLY A 225 -0.92 23.47 -8.67
C GLY A 225 -2.38 23.40 -9.12
N LEU A 226 -3.29 24.03 -8.38
CA LEU A 226 -4.70 24.14 -8.78
C LEU A 226 -4.90 24.97 -10.06
N GLN A 227 -4.18 26.08 -10.22
CA GLN A 227 -4.25 26.89 -11.43
C GLN A 227 -3.72 26.13 -12.65
N LEU A 228 -2.65 25.35 -12.49
CA LEU A 228 -2.12 24.49 -13.54
C LEU A 228 -3.16 23.44 -13.92
N ALA A 229 -3.68 22.69 -12.95
CA ALA A 229 -4.71 21.69 -13.15
C ALA A 229 -5.94 22.24 -13.88
N SER A 230 -6.39 23.45 -13.55
CA SER A 230 -7.56 24.08 -14.20
C SER A 230 -7.40 24.37 -15.70
N LYS A 231 -6.15 24.35 -16.21
CA LYS A 231 -5.82 24.61 -17.62
C LYS A 231 -5.55 23.32 -18.41
N MET A 232 -5.49 22.18 -17.74
CA MET A 232 -5.18 20.89 -18.34
C MET A 232 -6.42 20.27 -18.97
N GLY A 233 -6.23 19.48 -20.03
CA GLY A 233 -7.29 18.65 -20.60
C GLY A 233 -7.80 17.60 -19.60
N GLU A 234 -9.04 17.14 -19.80
CA GLU A 234 -9.72 16.20 -18.88
C GLU A 234 -8.94 14.90 -18.63
N ASP A 235 -8.22 14.41 -19.65
CA ASP A 235 -7.46 13.17 -19.59
C ASP A 235 -5.99 13.33 -19.15
N GLU A 236 -5.54 14.57 -18.94
CA GLU A 236 -4.17 14.85 -18.53
C GLU A 236 -3.97 14.58 -17.03
N ILE A 237 -2.75 14.16 -16.67
CA ILE A 237 -2.37 13.87 -15.28
C ILE A 237 -1.17 14.70 -14.85
N ILE A 238 -1.13 15.02 -13.56
CA ILE A 238 0.01 15.61 -12.86
C ILE A 238 0.69 14.48 -12.07
N VAL A 239 2.00 14.37 -12.21
CA VAL A 239 2.82 13.47 -11.40
C VAL A 239 4.02 14.26 -10.89
N GLU A 240 4.24 14.23 -9.57
CA GLU A 240 5.37 14.92 -8.95
C GLU A 240 6.71 14.28 -9.35
N GLY A 241 7.77 15.10 -9.42
CA GLY A 241 9.13 14.67 -9.82
C GLY A 241 9.51 14.94 -11.27
N TYR A 242 8.59 15.49 -12.09
CA TYR A 242 8.89 15.88 -13.47
C TYR A 242 9.19 17.38 -13.56
N ALA A 243 10.44 17.69 -13.89
CA ALA A 243 10.99 19.05 -13.92
C ALA A 243 10.25 20.03 -14.86
N GLU A 244 9.38 19.51 -15.74
CA GLU A 244 8.65 20.29 -16.73
C GLU A 244 7.45 21.05 -16.15
N LEU A 245 6.93 20.64 -14.98
CA LEU A 245 5.77 21.27 -14.33
C LEU A 245 6.11 21.74 -12.92
N ALA A 246 6.27 23.05 -12.74
CA ALA A 246 6.46 23.65 -11.43
C ALA A 246 5.09 23.72 -10.69
N THR A 247 4.73 22.64 -9.98
CA THR A 247 3.49 22.55 -9.20
C THR A 247 3.55 23.33 -7.88
N TYR A 248 4.76 23.61 -7.36
CA TYR A 248 5.02 24.27 -6.07
C TYR A 248 4.27 23.65 -4.89
N ARG A 249 3.92 22.37 -4.99
CA ARG A 249 3.34 21.61 -3.89
C ARG A 249 4.37 21.46 -2.77
N LEU A 250 3.91 21.58 -1.53
CA LEU A 250 4.77 21.42 -0.37
C LEU A 250 4.98 19.91 -0.15
N LEU A 251 6.18 19.43 -0.47
CA LEU A 251 6.54 18.02 -0.30
C LEU A 251 6.84 17.73 1.18
N MET A 252 6.15 16.75 1.76
CA MET A 252 6.36 16.32 3.14
C MET A 252 7.79 15.84 3.39
N ALA A 253 8.41 15.24 2.37
CA ALA A 253 9.79 14.77 2.40
C ALA A 253 10.80 15.88 2.80
N HIS A 254 10.51 17.15 2.46
CA HIS A 254 11.34 18.31 2.81
C HIS A 254 10.90 19.03 4.09
N SER A 255 9.83 18.56 4.74
CA SER A 255 9.32 19.13 5.99
C SER A 255 9.92 18.47 7.23
N TYR A 256 10.72 17.39 7.06
CA TYR A 256 11.40 16.70 8.15
C TYR A 256 12.35 17.62 8.92
N LYS A 257 12.21 17.62 10.25
CA LYS A 257 13.12 18.29 11.18
C LYS A 257 13.45 17.36 12.33
N ALA A 258 14.73 17.02 12.48
CA ALA A 258 15.20 16.07 13.49
C ALA A 258 14.93 16.50 14.95
N THR A 259 14.71 17.79 15.20
CA THR A 259 14.42 18.35 16.53
C THR A 259 12.95 18.25 16.94
N ASP A 260 12.07 18.06 15.95
CA ASP A 260 10.63 18.21 16.14
C ASP A 260 10.00 16.87 16.53
N SER A 261 8.78 16.91 17.07
CA SER A 261 8.13 15.69 17.57
C SER A 261 7.81 14.71 16.44
N PRO A 262 8.08 13.40 16.58
CA PRO A 262 7.60 12.38 15.65
C PRO A 262 6.07 12.35 15.53
N SER A 263 5.36 12.87 16.54
CA SER A 263 3.89 12.96 16.55
C SER A 263 3.34 14.21 15.84
N GLU A 264 4.20 15.06 15.27
CA GLU A 264 3.75 16.21 14.50
C GLU A 264 2.98 15.73 13.26
N THR A 265 1.90 16.45 12.93
CA THR A 265 1.05 16.13 11.78
C THR A 265 0.99 17.32 10.83
N MET A 266 0.99 17.05 9.53
CA MET A 266 0.66 18.03 8.49
C MET A 266 -0.56 17.58 7.70
N GLU A 267 -1.38 18.52 7.22
CA GLU A 267 -2.43 18.20 6.25
C GLU A 267 -1.81 17.93 4.88
N LEU A 268 -2.37 16.96 4.17
CA LEU A 268 -1.96 16.56 2.83
C LEU A 268 -3.14 16.61 1.85
N ASP A 269 -2.80 16.64 0.57
CA ASP A 269 -3.71 16.55 -0.57
C ASP A 269 -3.36 15.38 -1.50
N GLY A 270 -2.09 14.96 -1.51
CA GLY A 270 -1.60 13.73 -2.11
C GLY A 270 -0.86 12.87 -1.09
N VAL A 271 -0.97 11.56 -1.22
CA VAL A 271 -0.21 10.58 -0.44
C VAL A 271 0.41 9.55 -1.37
N GLY A 272 1.54 8.98 -0.95
CA GLY A 272 2.14 7.80 -1.56
C GLY A 272 1.59 6.48 -1.02
N GLY A 273 2.05 5.39 -1.62
CA GLY A 273 1.74 4.02 -1.20
C GLY A 273 2.76 3.38 -0.26
N GLY A 274 3.85 4.08 0.05
CA GLY A 274 4.99 3.53 0.78
C GLY A 274 4.61 3.01 2.17
N CYS A 275 4.07 3.86 3.03
CA CYS A 275 3.58 3.47 4.35
C CYS A 275 2.43 4.39 4.80
N THR A 276 1.20 4.00 4.47
CA THR A 276 0.00 4.83 4.64
C THR A 276 -1.11 4.04 5.34
N LEU A 277 -1.52 4.52 6.51
CA LEU A 277 -2.60 3.94 7.30
C LEU A 277 -3.93 4.62 6.96
N VAL A 278 -4.97 3.81 6.77
CA VAL A 278 -6.31 4.23 6.37
C VAL A 278 -7.34 3.57 7.28
N LYS A 279 -8.27 4.35 7.85
CA LYS A 279 -9.46 3.77 8.50
C LYS A 279 -10.27 3.02 7.47
N ALA A 280 -10.66 1.78 7.77
CA ALA A 280 -11.31 0.92 6.79
C ALA A 280 -12.67 1.46 6.30
N GLU A 281 -13.33 2.34 7.06
CA GLU A 281 -14.52 3.07 6.62
C GLU A 281 -14.28 3.94 5.39
N VAL A 282 -13.10 4.57 5.25
CA VAL A 282 -12.74 5.39 4.09
C VAL A 282 -12.80 4.57 2.80
N HIS A 283 -12.28 3.34 2.85
CA HIS A 283 -12.36 2.40 1.73
C HIS A 283 -13.78 1.83 1.53
N ARG A 284 -14.53 1.56 2.61
CA ARG A 284 -15.92 1.08 2.52
C ARG A 284 -16.88 2.13 1.95
N ASP A 285 -16.61 3.41 2.16
CA ASP A 285 -17.34 4.53 1.56
C ASP A 285 -17.01 4.73 0.08
N GLY A 286 -16.01 4.00 -0.44
CA GLY A 286 -15.70 3.93 -1.86
C GLY A 286 -14.39 4.61 -2.25
N ALA A 287 -13.60 5.15 -1.32
CA ALA A 287 -12.28 5.65 -1.65
C ALA A 287 -11.40 4.50 -2.14
N MET A 288 -10.92 4.60 -3.37
CA MET A 288 -10.09 3.58 -4.03
C MET A 288 -9.01 4.26 -4.86
N PHE A 289 -8.14 3.48 -5.51
CA PHE A 289 -7.06 3.99 -6.35
C PHE A 289 -7.57 4.15 -7.78
N PRO A 290 -7.88 5.36 -8.28
CA PRO A 290 -8.42 5.51 -9.62
C PRO A 290 -7.38 5.05 -10.66
N THR A 291 -7.83 4.20 -11.58
CA THR A 291 -7.05 3.71 -12.74
C THR A 291 -7.10 4.68 -13.92
N PHE A 292 -7.83 5.78 -13.76
CA PHE A 292 -8.12 6.83 -14.74
C PHE A 292 -7.80 8.20 -14.12
N PRO A 293 -7.61 9.26 -14.92
CA PRO A 293 -7.45 10.62 -14.42
C PRO A 293 -8.64 11.04 -13.54
N PHE A 294 -8.36 11.43 -12.30
CA PHE A 294 -9.35 11.91 -11.34
C PHE A 294 -8.86 13.23 -10.76
N TYR A 295 -9.44 14.35 -11.21
CA TYR A 295 -8.92 15.70 -10.94
C TYR A 295 -7.44 15.84 -11.34
N HIS A 296 -7.07 15.28 -12.50
CA HIS A 296 -5.69 15.22 -13.00
C HIS A 296 -4.72 14.44 -12.09
N LEU A 297 -5.22 13.63 -11.16
CA LEU A 297 -4.43 12.71 -10.34
C LEU A 297 -4.77 11.26 -10.69
N ILE A 298 -3.92 10.33 -10.27
CA ILE A 298 -4.12 8.89 -10.51
C ILE A 298 -3.58 8.11 -9.30
N GLU A 299 -3.98 6.85 -9.16
CA GLU A 299 -3.42 5.94 -8.15
C GLU A 299 -3.53 6.49 -6.72
N THR A 300 -2.43 6.63 -5.96
CA THR A 300 -2.43 6.99 -4.54
C THR A 300 -2.78 8.46 -4.30
N GLU A 301 -2.30 9.37 -5.16
CA GLU A 301 -2.69 10.79 -5.13
C GLU A 301 -4.17 10.96 -5.49
N GLY A 302 -4.65 10.20 -6.48
CA GLY A 302 -6.08 10.16 -6.83
C GLY A 302 -6.95 9.59 -5.69
N PHE A 303 -6.44 8.61 -4.95
CA PHE A 303 -7.08 8.09 -3.74
C PHE A 303 -7.22 9.17 -2.65
N ALA A 304 -6.15 9.92 -2.35
CA ALA A 304 -6.22 11.03 -1.38
C ALA A 304 -7.28 12.05 -1.78
N LYS A 305 -7.33 12.42 -3.07
CA LYS A 305 -8.37 13.30 -3.59
C LYS A 305 -9.77 12.71 -3.41
N MET A 306 -9.93 11.41 -3.64
CA MET A 306 -11.21 10.71 -3.49
C MET A 306 -11.69 10.69 -2.04
N ALA A 307 -10.79 10.40 -1.09
CA ALA A 307 -11.08 10.48 0.33
C ALA A 307 -11.56 11.89 0.73
N LYS A 308 -10.89 12.95 0.24
CA LYS A 308 -11.33 14.34 0.46
C LYS A 308 -12.69 14.65 -0.16
N ARG A 309 -13.02 14.08 -1.32
CA ARG A 309 -14.36 14.22 -1.94
C ARG A 309 -15.45 13.51 -1.15
N LEU A 310 -15.11 12.47 -0.40
CA LEU A 310 -16.01 11.77 0.54
C LEU A 310 -16.11 12.46 1.91
N GLY A 311 -15.42 13.58 2.13
CA GLY A 311 -15.48 14.36 3.36
C GLY A 311 -14.41 14.01 4.39
N TYR A 312 -13.45 13.14 4.05
CA TYR A 312 -12.33 12.82 4.93
C TYR A 312 -11.17 13.80 4.76
N ALA A 313 -10.46 14.09 5.84
CA ALA A 313 -9.18 14.79 5.77
C ALA A 313 -8.04 13.79 5.51
N VAL A 314 -6.89 14.28 5.06
CA VAL A 314 -5.71 13.44 4.78
C VAL A 314 -4.52 14.08 5.48
N TYR A 315 -3.73 13.28 6.18
CA TYR A 315 -2.63 13.75 7.01
C TYR A 315 -1.32 13.03 6.69
N GLY A 316 -0.21 13.64 7.08
CA GLY A 316 1.12 13.08 7.03
C GLY A 316 1.89 13.33 8.32
N LEU A 317 2.89 12.50 8.58
CA LEU A 317 3.76 12.56 9.75
C LEU A 317 5.18 12.96 9.31
N PRO A 318 5.50 14.27 9.17
CA PRO A 318 6.76 14.71 8.58
C PRO A 318 8.01 14.24 9.34
N ASN A 319 7.89 13.98 10.65
CA ASN A 319 9.01 13.57 11.51
C ASN A 319 8.97 12.10 11.90
N TYR A 320 7.98 11.33 11.43
CA TYR A 320 7.89 9.90 11.65
C TYR A 320 8.45 9.17 10.41
N LEU A 321 9.71 8.74 10.51
CA LEU A 321 10.44 8.18 9.38
C LEU A 321 10.29 6.67 9.29
N VAL A 322 10.08 6.20 8.06
CA VAL A 322 10.24 4.78 7.66
C VAL A 322 11.22 4.71 6.51
N TYR A 323 11.89 3.57 6.33
CA TYR A 323 12.99 3.48 5.35
C TYR A 323 12.70 2.50 4.22
N HIS A 324 12.82 3.04 3.02
CA HIS A 324 12.93 2.28 1.79
C HIS A 324 14.31 1.60 1.70
N ILE A 325 14.40 0.46 1.03
CA ILE A 325 15.65 -0.28 0.79
C ILE A 325 16.67 0.62 0.07
N GLU A 326 17.96 0.46 0.40
CA GLU A 326 19.05 1.10 -0.34
C GLU A 326 19.14 0.48 -1.75
N GLU A 327 19.25 1.32 -2.78
CA GLU A 327 19.33 0.91 -4.19
C GLU A 327 20.77 0.74 -4.67
#